data_AF-A0A2D6FEI7-F1
#
_entry.id   AF-A0A2D6FEI7-F1
#
_cell.length_a   1.000
_cell.length_b   1.000
_cell.length_c   1.000
_cell.angle_alpha   90.00
_cell.angle_beta   90.00
_cell.angle_gamma   90.00
#
_symmetry.space_group_name_H-M   'P 1'
#
loop_
_entity.id
_entity.type
_entity.pdbx_description
1 polymer ?
#
loop_
_entity_poly.entity_id
_entity_poly.type
_entity_poly.pdbx_seq_one_letter_code
_entity_poly.pdbx_strand_id
1 'polypeptide(L)'
;MSSPSQDSSLRAAPLLRWLGITLVLLLSIQIGVVLSAADWSDGVFQQLLIERLVSQAPMGFVGLLLMLIGSRLDHPQQHRTPIRWVVCVISAILAVAMIAVIPLGISGNQSLTGEADQTLEQRRNQLEMARQQSANPENVKVLGEQLAQAGQLPADATEEDKIQAAQTFIDKQLSQMTEQIQQAERQRDLTINQRFFGGTVSAVVLAVALVLLALSAVL
;
A
#
# COMPACT_ATOMS: atom_id res chain seq x y z
N MET A 1 42.58 -3.30 -36.66
CA MET A 1 42.06 -4.06 -35.51
C MET A 1 40.73 -3.42 -35.13
N SER A 2 39.64 -3.96 -35.64
CA SER A 2 38.27 -3.55 -35.29
C SER A 2 37.94 -4.08 -33.90
N SER A 3 37.52 -3.20 -33.01
CA SER A 3 37.24 -3.54 -31.61
C SER A 3 35.98 -4.41 -31.52
N PRO A 4 36.01 -5.61 -30.90
CA PRO A 4 34.85 -6.50 -30.75
C PRO A 4 33.69 -5.89 -29.96
N SER A 5 33.94 -4.77 -29.27
CA SER A 5 32.93 -3.97 -28.57
C SER A 5 31.95 -3.25 -29.51
N GLN A 6 32.32 -2.97 -30.76
CA GLN A 6 31.48 -2.22 -31.71
C GLN A 6 30.40 -3.09 -32.35
N ASP A 7 30.69 -4.35 -32.66
CA ASP A 7 29.70 -5.31 -33.18
C ASP A 7 28.69 -5.75 -32.11
N SER A 8 29.14 -5.81 -30.86
CA SER A 8 28.32 -6.19 -29.71
C SER A 8 27.24 -5.13 -29.41
N SER A 9 27.61 -3.84 -29.45
CA SER A 9 26.68 -2.74 -29.20
C SER A 9 25.62 -2.59 -30.31
N LEU A 10 26.00 -2.85 -31.56
CA LEU A 10 25.09 -2.81 -32.73
C LEU A 10 24.04 -3.94 -32.71
N ARG A 11 24.36 -5.11 -32.14
CA ARG A 11 23.39 -6.22 -31.98
C ARG A 11 22.50 -6.06 -30.74
N ALA A 12 23.03 -5.46 -29.67
CA ALA A 12 22.28 -5.22 -28.44
C ALA A 12 21.23 -4.12 -28.60
N ALA A 13 21.51 -3.08 -29.39
CA ALA A 13 20.61 -1.94 -29.60
C ALA A 13 19.19 -2.32 -30.10
N PRO A 14 19.02 -3.14 -31.17
CA PRO A 14 17.69 -3.56 -31.61
C PRO A 14 17.01 -4.49 -30.61
N LEU A 15 17.77 -5.31 -29.86
CA LEU A 15 17.22 -6.18 -28.81
C LEU A 15 16.66 -5.36 -27.64
N LEU A 16 17.40 -4.37 -27.14
CA LEU A 16 16.92 -3.45 -26.11
C LEU A 16 15.67 -2.70 -26.56
N ARG A 17 15.62 -2.26 -27.82
CA ARG A 17 14.48 -1.55 -28.38
C ARG A 17 13.23 -2.42 -28.42
N TRP A 18 13.35 -3.64 -28.93
CA TRP A 18 12.23 -4.58 -28.98
C TRP A 18 11.76 -4.98 -27.59
N LEU A 19 12.68 -5.19 -26.66
CA LEU A 19 12.35 -5.49 -25.26
C LEU A 19 11.62 -4.30 -24.60
N GLY A 20 12.05 -3.07 -24.86
CA GLY A 20 11.34 -1.88 -24.41
C GLY A 20 9.94 -1.75 -25.02
N ILE A 21 9.80 -1.99 -26.33
CA ILE A 21 8.50 -1.98 -27.03
C ILE A 21 7.55 -3.01 -26.42
N THR A 22 7.99 -4.25 -26.22
CA THR A 22 7.11 -5.29 -25.68
C THR A 22 6.67 -4.96 -24.25
N LEU A 23 7.57 -4.45 -23.40
CA LEU A 23 7.22 -4.00 -22.04
C LEU A 23 6.17 -2.89 -22.05
N VAL A 24 6.35 -1.87 -22.88
CA VAL A 24 5.40 -0.74 -22.97
C VAL A 24 4.07 -1.21 -23.55
N LEU A 25 4.08 -2.08 -24.56
CA LEU A 25 2.86 -2.61 -25.16
C LEU A 25 2.07 -3.48 -24.17
N LEU A 26 2.75 -4.32 -23.40
CA LEU A 26 2.13 -5.10 -22.32
C LEU A 26 1.51 -4.17 -21.26
N LEU A 27 2.22 -3.12 -20.85
CA LEU A 27 1.69 -2.13 -19.92
C LEU A 27 0.44 -1.45 -20.50
N SER A 28 0.48 -1.01 -21.76
CA SER A 28 -0.66 -0.35 -22.42
C SER A 28 -1.88 -1.26 -22.49
N ILE A 29 -1.69 -2.56 -22.78
CA ILE A 29 -2.77 -3.54 -22.77
C ILE A 29 -3.31 -3.72 -21.35
N GLN A 30 -2.44 -3.87 -20.34
CA GLN A 30 -2.85 -4.08 -18.95
C GLN A 30 -3.66 -2.89 -18.43
N ILE A 31 -3.20 -1.66 -18.67
CA ILE A 31 -3.94 -0.45 -18.33
C ILE A 31 -5.23 -0.35 -19.16
N GLY A 32 -5.19 -0.68 -20.45
CA GLY A 32 -6.37 -0.67 -21.33
C GLY A 32 -7.49 -1.61 -20.87
N VAL A 33 -7.15 -2.79 -20.35
CA VAL A 33 -8.12 -3.74 -19.77
C VAL A 33 -8.79 -3.13 -18.55
N VAL A 34 -8.02 -2.51 -17.64
CA VAL A 34 -8.60 -1.84 -16.47
C VAL A 34 -9.51 -0.68 -16.92
N LEU A 35 -9.05 0.18 -17.81
CA LEU A 35 -9.84 1.31 -18.34
C LEU A 35 -11.15 0.87 -19.02
N SER A 36 -11.22 -0.34 -19.58
CA SER A 36 -12.41 -0.86 -20.24
C SER A 36 -13.59 -1.15 -19.29
N ALA A 37 -13.33 -1.32 -17.99
CA ALA A 37 -14.37 -1.58 -16.99
C ALA A 37 -15.29 -0.38 -16.74
N ALA A 38 -14.88 0.84 -17.18
CA ALA A 38 -15.67 2.07 -17.30
C ALA A 38 -16.47 2.58 -16.07
N ASP A 39 -16.34 1.99 -14.88
CA ASP A 39 -17.01 2.50 -13.68
C ASP A 39 -16.13 3.47 -12.88
N TRP A 40 -15.95 4.68 -13.43
CA TRP A 40 -15.11 5.73 -12.86
C TRP A 40 -15.63 6.31 -11.54
N SER A 41 -16.91 6.07 -11.25
CA SER A 41 -17.56 6.47 -10.00
C SER A 41 -17.32 5.51 -8.84
N ASP A 42 -16.92 4.27 -9.11
CA ASP A 42 -16.69 3.26 -8.07
C ASP A 42 -15.32 3.45 -7.39
N GLY A 43 -15.33 3.56 -6.06
CA GLY A 43 -14.12 3.63 -5.26
C GLY A 43 -13.25 2.38 -5.39
N VAL A 44 -13.85 1.21 -5.62
CA VAL A 44 -13.11 -0.06 -5.82
C VAL A 44 -12.34 -0.01 -7.15
N PHE A 45 -12.98 0.50 -8.20
CA PHE A 45 -12.33 0.71 -9.50
C PHE A 45 -11.16 1.69 -9.40
N GLN A 46 -11.35 2.83 -8.75
CA GLN A 46 -10.29 3.82 -8.54
C GLN A 46 -9.11 3.22 -7.78
N GLN A 47 -9.37 2.43 -6.73
CA GLN A 47 -8.32 1.79 -5.95
C GLN A 47 -7.54 0.75 -6.77
N LEU A 48 -8.23 -0.09 -7.56
CA LEU A 48 -7.59 -1.06 -8.45
C LEU A 48 -6.74 -0.38 -9.52
N LEU A 49 -7.21 0.74 -10.07
CA LEU A 49 -6.48 1.54 -11.05
C LEU A 49 -5.22 2.17 -10.43
N ILE A 50 -5.30 2.69 -9.19
CA ILE A 50 -4.15 3.19 -8.44
C ILE A 50 -3.14 2.07 -8.18
N GLU A 51 -3.58 0.92 -7.69
CA GLU A 51 -2.71 -0.22 -7.39
C GLU A 51 -1.97 -0.70 -8.64
N ARG A 52 -2.68 -0.80 -9.78
CA ARG A 52 -2.09 -1.17 -11.07
C ARG A 52 -1.09 -0.13 -11.58
N LEU A 53 -1.44 1.15 -11.50
CA LEU A 53 -0.52 2.22 -11.90
C LEU A 53 0.75 2.20 -11.06
N VAL A 54 0.65 2.15 -9.73
CA VAL A 54 1.82 2.19 -8.84
C VAL A 54 2.68 0.93 -8.98
N SER A 55 2.07 -0.25 -9.09
CA SER A 55 2.80 -1.52 -9.21
C SER A 55 3.46 -1.73 -10.58
N GLN A 56 2.85 -1.24 -11.66
CA GLN A 56 3.34 -1.48 -13.02
C GLN A 56 4.13 -0.31 -13.61
N ALA A 57 4.03 0.89 -13.04
CA ALA A 57 4.78 2.06 -13.48
C ALA A 57 6.31 1.87 -13.53
N PRO A 58 6.98 1.20 -12.56
CA PRO A 58 8.41 0.92 -12.66
C PRO A 58 8.78 0.13 -13.92
N MET A 59 7.97 -0.87 -14.27
CA MET A 59 8.16 -1.70 -15.46
C MET A 59 7.97 -0.88 -16.74
N GLY A 60 6.95 -0.01 -16.76
CA GLY A 60 6.72 0.95 -17.85
C GLY A 60 7.88 1.91 -18.05
N PHE A 61 8.39 2.47 -16.96
CA PHE A 61 9.55 3.36 -16.95
C PHE A 61 10.80 2.67 -17.50
N VAL A 62 11.08 1.43 -17.07
CA VAL A 62 12.20 0.64 -17.60
C VAL A 62 12.01 0.36 -19.09
N GLY A 63 10.80 0.01 -19.54
CA GLY A 63 10.50 -0.19 -20.96
C GLY A 63 10.80 1.04 -21.81
N LEU A 64 10.37 2.22 -21.34
CA LEU A 64 10.62 3.51 -22.00
C LEU A 64 12.10 3.90 -22.00
N LEU A 65 12.82 3.62 -20.90
CA LEU A 65 14.27 3.81 -20.84
C LEU A 65 15.01 2.94 -21.85
N LEU A 66 14.65 1.66 -21.96
CA LEU A 66 15.26 0.73 -22.91
C LEU A 66 14.97 1.14 -24.36
N MET A 67 13.76 1.63 -24.65
CA MET A 67 13.44 2.23 -25.95
C MET A 67 14.34 3.44 -26.26
N LEU A 68 14.52 4.35 -25.29
CA LEU A 68 15.33 5.55 -25.47
C LEU A 68 16.81 5.22 -25.68
N ILE A 69 17.38 4.37 -24.82
CA ILE A 69 18.78 3.92 -24.89
C ILE A 69 19.02 3.14 -26.19
N GLY A 70 18.15 2.20 -26.54
CA GLY A 70 18.22 1.46 -27.80
C GLY A 70 18.20 2.40 -29.01
N SER A 71 17.34 3.44 -28.99
CA SER A 71 17.29 4.43 -30.08
C SER A 71 18.57 5.27 -30.21
N ARG A 72 19.22 5.62 -29.08
CA ARG A 72 20.49 6.38 -29.06
C ARG A 72 21.65 5.54 -29.58
N LEU A 73 21.64 4.24 -29.31
CA LEU A 73 22.65 3.29 -29.80
C LEU A 73 22.48 3.02 -31.31
N ASP A 74 21.23 2.88 -31.80
CA ASP A 74 20.96 2.63 -33.22
C ASP A 74 21.27 3.86 -34.10
N HIS A 75 20.94 5.07 -33.63
CA HIS A 75 21.06 6.31 -34.43
C HIS A 75 21.73 7.44 -33.63
N PRO A 76 23.07 7.39 -33.42
CA PRO A 76 23.77 8.34 -32.56
C PRO A 76 23.76 9.78 -33.09
N GLN A 77 23.66 10.00 -34.41
CA GLN A 77 23.67 11.34 -35.01
C GLN A 77 22.27 11.94 -35.26
N GLN A 78 21.21 11.13 -35.20
CA GLN A 78 19.86 11.57 -35.55
C GLN A 78 19.10 12.05 -34.32
N HIS A 79 19.00 13.36 -34.17
CA HIS A 79 18.41 13.99 -32.99
C HIS A 79 16.87 13.87 -32.93
N ARG A 80 16.21 13.61 -34.06
CA ARG A 80 14.75 13.46 -34.15
C ARG A 80 14.37 12.09 -34.71
N THR A 81 14.19 11.12 -33.82
CA THR A 81 13.58 9.82 -34.15
C THR A 81 12.14 9.79 -33.64
N PRO A 82 11.19 9.16 -34.36
CA PRO A 82 9.79 9.09 -33.95
C PRO A 82 9.63 8.41 -32.58
N ILE A 83 10.53 7.48 -32.24
CA ILE A 83 10.58 6.80 -30.95
C ILE A 83 10.79 7.77 -29.79
N ARG A 84 11.64 8.79 -29.94
CA ARG A 84 11.84 9.81 -28.89
C ARG A 84 10.57 10.59 -28.60
N TRP A 85 9.78 10.87 -29.64
CA TRP A 85 8.48 11.52 -29.49
C TRP A 85 7.49 10.64 -28.73
N VAL A 86 7.43 9.36 -29.09
CA VAL A 86 6.60 8.37 -28.39
C VAL A 86 7.01 8.26 -26.91
N VAL A 87 8.31 8.13 -26.63
CA VAL A 87 8.82 8.08 -25.25
C VAL A 87 8.48 9.35 -24.48
N CYS A 88 8.62 10.53 -25.10
CA CYS A 88 8.26 11.80 -24.49
C CYS A 88 6.77 11.87 -24.14
N VAL A 89 5.88 11.58 -25.09
CA VAL A 89 4.43 11.67 -24.90
C VAL A 89 3.96 10.67 -23.86
N ILE A 90 4.39 9.40 -23.96
CA ILE A 90 3.97 8.36 -23.01
C ILE A 90 4.52 8.65 -21.61
N SER A 91 5.77 9.11 -21.48
CA SER A 91 6.35 9.49 -20.18
C SER A 91 5.62 10.68 -19.57
N ALA A 92 5.25 11.68 -20.37
CA ALA A 92 4.49 12.84 -19.90
C ALA A 92 3.09 12.44 -19.41
N ILE A 93 2.39 11.58 -20.16
CA ILE A 93 1.06 11.06 -19.75
C ILE A 93 1.18 10.26 -18.45
N LEU A 94 2.16 9.36 -18.34
CA LEU A 94 2.40 8.58 -17.12
C LEU A 94 2.77 9.48 -15.94
N ALA A 95 3.56 10.54 -16.15
CA ALA A 95 3.89 11.49 -15.11
C ALA A 95 2.65 12.22 -14.58
N VAL A 96 1.76 12.68 -15.48
CA VAL A 96 0.49 13.28 -15.09
C VAL A 96 -0.39 12.29 -14.34
N ALA A 97 -0.45 11.03 -14.79
CA ALA A 97 -1.18 9.98 -14.09
C ALA A 97 -0.63 9.74 -12.68
N MET A 98 0.69 9.66 -12.50
CA MET A 98 1.31 9.53 -11.18
C MET A 98 0.99 10.72 -10.26
N ILE A 99 0.96 11.94 -10.80
CA ILE A 99 0.59 13.13 -10.05
C ILE A 99 -0.88 13.06 -9.61
N ALA A 100 -1.77 12.59 -10.48
CA ALA A 100 -3.20 12.43 -10.17
C ALA A 100 -3.47 11.33 -9.12
N VAL A 101 -2.61 10.31 -9.04
CA VAL A 101 -2.69 9.25 -8.02
C VAL A 101 -2.41 9.77 -6.61
N ILE A 102 -1.59 10.82 -6.46
CA ILE A 102 -1.23 11.39 -5.14
C ILE A 102 -2.46 11.84 -4.34
N PRO A 103 -3.31 12.77 -4.83
CA PRO A 103 -4.49 13.22 -4.07
C PRO A 103 -5.52 12.11 -3.87
N LEU A 104 -5.72 11.23 -4.86
CA LEU A 104 -6.67 10.11 -4.76
C LEU A 104 -6.23 9.05 -3.74
N GLY A 105 -4.93 8.78 -3.67
CA GLY A 105 -4.33 7.94 -2.65
C GLY A 105 -4.51 8.52 -1.26
N ILE A 106 -4.42 9.85 -1.09
CA ILE A 106 -4.63 10.54 0.19
C ILE A 106 -6.11 10.50 0.60
N SER A 107 -7.05 10.74 -0.32
CA SER A 107 -8.49 10.73 -0.01
C SER A 107 -9.02 9.34 0.32
N GLY A 108 -8.61 8.31 -0.41
CA GLY A 108 -8.96 6.92 -0.08
C GLY A 108 -8.31 6.43 1.22
N ASN A 109 -7.16 7.00 1.60
CA ASN A 109 -6.55 6.72 2.90
C ASN A 109 -7.37 7.34 4.03
N GLN A 110 -7.92 8.55 3.86
CA GLN A 110 -8.69 9.20 4.92
C GLN A 110 -9.97 8.44 5.31
N SER A 111 -10.68 7.86 4.35
CA SER A 111 -11.89 7.06 4.66
C SER A 111 -11.56 5.77 5.43
N LEU A 112 -10.56 5.01 4.96
CA LEU A 112 -10.16 3.75 5.60
C LEU A 112 -9.46 3.96 6.94
N THR A 113 -8.65 5.02 7.05
CA THR A 113 -8.02 5.39 8.34
C THR A 113 -9.09 5.87 9.32
N GLY A 114 -10.12 6.59 8.83
CA GLY A 114 -11.28 6.97 9.63
C GLY A 114 -12.08 5.77 10.16
N GLU A 115 -12.31 4.73 9.35
CA GLU A 115 -12.97 3.50 9.81
C GLU A 115 -12.10 2.71 10.80
N ALA A 116 -10.80 2.61 10.57
CA ALA A 116 -9.86 1.95 11.48
C ALA A 116 -9.74 2.70 12.83
N ASP A 117 -9.73 4.04 12.79
CA ASP A 117 -9.68 4.87 13.99
C ASP A 117 -10.99 4.79 14.77
N GLN A 118 -12.15 4.84 14.09
CA GLN A 118 -13.46 4.67 14.75
C GLN A 118 -13.58 3.32 15.45
N THR A 119 -13.13 2.24 14.80
CA THR A 119 -13.18 0.90 15.40
C THR A 119 -12.19 0.74 16.56
N LEU A 120 -11.00 1.36 16.48
CA LEU A 120 -10.04 1.41 17.60
C LEU A 120 -10.58 2.23 18.78
N GLU A 121 -11.18 3.39 18.52
CA GLU A 121 -11.81 4.22 19.54
C GLU A 121 -12.97 3.49 20.22
N GLN A 122 -13.81 2.79 19.46
CA GLN A 122 -14.87 1.95 20.02
C GLN A 122 -14.30 0.88 20.96
N ARG A 123 -13.21 0.20 20.58
CA ARG A 123 -12.55 -0.80 21.44
C ARG A 123 -11.92 -0.17 22.68
N ARG A 124 -11.28 0.99 22.56
CA ARG A 124 -10.74 1.75 23.71
C ARG A 124 -11.85 2.16 24.67
N ASN A 125 -12.98 2.65 24.16
CA ASN A 125 -14.14 3.00 24.96
C ASN A 125 -14.74 1.77 25.66
N GLN A 126 -14.80 0.62 25.00
CA GLN A 126 -15.23 -0.64 25.63
C GLN A 126 -14.28 -1.07 26.74
N LEU A 127 -12.96 -0.97 26.54
CA LEU A 127 -11.97 -1.27 27.58
C LEU A 127 -12.12 -0.32 28.78
N GLU A 128 -12.34 0.97 28.53
CA GLU A 128 -12.51 1.97 29.58
C GLU A 128 -13.80 1.74 30.37
N MET A 129 -14.91 1.44 29.69
CA MET A 129 -16.15 1.03 30.35
C MET A 129 -15.97 -0.27 31.15
N ALA A 130 -15.25 -1.25 30.63
CA ALA A 130 -14.97 -2.50 31.33
C ALA A 130 -14.11 -2.26 32.58
N ARG A 131 -13.11 -1.37 32.51
CA ARG A 131 -12.31 -0.91 33.67
C ARG A 131 -13.15 -0.18 34.70
N GLN A 132 -14.08 0.68 34.26
CA GLN A 132 -14.98 1.38 35.17
C GLN A 132 -15.95 0.40 35.84
N GLN A 133 -16.48 -0.57 35.09
CA GLN A 133 -17.34 -1.61 35.63
C GLN A 133 -16.59 -2.54 36.60
N SER A 134 -15.32 -2.84 36.33
CA SER A 134 -14.48 -3.66 37.22
C SER A 134 -14.05 -2.95 38.49
N ALA A 135 -13.99 -1.62 38.47
CA ALA A 135 -13.70 -0.82 39.66
C ALA A 135 -14.88 -0.83 40.67
N ASN A 136 -16.08 -1.27 40.26
CA ASN A 136 -17.22 -1.40 41.15
C ASN A 136 -17.14 -2.72 41.95
N PRO A 137 -17.03 -2.66 43.29
CA PRO A 137 -16.84 -3.85 44.12
C PRO A 137 -18.03 -4.82 44.09
N GLU A 138 -19.25 -4.35 43.88
CA GLU A 138 -20.43 -5.23 43.70
C GLU A 138 -20.33 -6.11 42.45
N ASN A 139 -19.86 -5.57 41.33
CA ASN A 139 -19.72 -6.32 40.07
C ASN A 139 -18.69 -7.45 40.20
N VAL A 140 -17.58 -7.17 40.90
CA VAL A 140 -16.54 -8.17 41.18
C VAL A 140 -17.10 -9.30 42.06
N LYS A 141 -17.92 -8.97 43.06
CA LYS A 141 -18.53 -9.97 43.95
C LYS A 141 -19.51 -10.87 43.19
N VAL A 142 -20.40 -10.28 42.38
CA VAL A 142 -21.36 -11.02 41.54
C VAL A 142 -20.64 -11.92 40.53
N LEU A 143 -19.55 -11.45 39.93
CA LEU A 143 -18.75 -12.26 39.00
C LEU A 143 -18.05 -13.43 39.71
N GLY A 144 -17.56 -13.22 40.94
CA GLY A 144 -16.97 -14.28 41.77
C GLY A 144 -17.97 -15.39 42.12
N GLU A 145 -19.22 -15.02 42.41
CA GLU A 145 -20.30 -15.98 42.63
C GLU A 145 -20.62 -16.77 41.34
N GLN A 146 -20.63 -16.12 40.17
CA GLN A 146 -20.81 -16.80 38.89
C GLN A 146 -19.68 -17.76 38.57
N LEU A 147 -18.42 -17.39 38.85
CA LEU A 147 -17.26 -18.26 38.66
C LEU A 147 -17.32 -19.47 39.61
N ALA A 148 -17.80 -19.28 40.84
CA ALA A 148 -18.02 -20.38 41.77
C ALA A 148 -19.16 -21.31 41.30
N GLN A 149 -20.27 -20.77 40.80
CA GLN A 149 -21.38 -21.56 40.23
C GLN A 149 -20.97 -22.30 38.95
N ALA A 150 -20.08 -21.73 38.15
CA ALA A 150 -19.52 -22.36 36.95
C ALA A 150 -18.50 -23.47 37.26
N GLY A 151 -18.23 -23.76 38.54
CA GLY A 151 -17.29 -24.79 38.97
C GLY A 151 -15.82 -24.43 38.74
N GLN A 152 -15.51 -23.14 38.54
CA GLN A 152 -14.13 -22.67 38.38
C GLN A 152 -13.42 -22.43 39.73
N LEU A 153 -14.12 -22.58 40.85
CA LEU A 153 -13.55 -22.55 42.20
C LEU A 153 -13.86 -23.85 42.97
N PRO A 154 -12.99 -24.26 43.92
CA PRO A 154 -13.26 -25.35 44.85
C PRO A 154 -14.58 -25.16 45.62
N ALA A 155 -15.25 -26.25 45.97
CA ALA A 155 -16.56 -26.23 46.66
C ALA A 155 -16.49 -25.61 48.08
N ASP A 156 -15.30 -25.52 48.66
CA ASP A 156 -14.97 -24.93 49.96
C ASP A 156 -14.37 -23.51 49.87
N ALA A 157 -14.33 -22.90 48.68
CA ALA A 157 -13.74 -21.58 48.48
C ALA A 157 -14.44 -20.49 49.31
N THR A 158 -13.64 -19.76 50.07
CA THR A 158 -14.07 -18.63 50.92
C THR A 158 -14.55 -17.44 50.07
N GLU A 159 -15.29 -16.49 50.66
CA GLU A 159 -15.72 -15.27 49.93
C GLU A 159 -14.53 -14.47 49.37
N GLU A 160 -13.40 -14.44 50.09
CA GLU A 160 -12.17 -13.79 49.63
C GLU A 160 -11.59 -14.45 48.37
N ASP A 161 -11.61 -15.79 48.30
CA ASP A 161 -11.13 -16.55 47.13
C ASP A 161 -11.97 -16.27 45.89
N LYS A 162 -13.29 -16.13 46.06
CA LYS A 162 -14.23 -15.78 44.97
C LYS A 162 -13.96 -14.38 44.42
N ILE A 163 -13.70 -13.41 45.30
CA ILE A 163 -13.35 -12.04 44.90
C ILE A 163 -12.01 -12.02 44.19
N GLN A 164 -11.00 -12.74 44.70
CA GLN A 164 -9.68 -12.80 44.09
C GLN A 164 -9.71 -13.49 42.72
N ALA A 165 -10.49 -14.56 42.57
CA ALA A 165 -10.70 -15.23 41.28
C ALA A 165 -11.40 -14.32 40.27
N ALA A 166 -12.41 -13.56 40.71
CA ALA A 166 -13.09 -12.57 39.87
C ALA A 166 -12.15 -11.45 39.41
N GLN A 167 -11.33 -10.89 40.32
CA GLN A 167 -10.33 -9.88 39.97
C GLN A 167 -9.32 -10.44 38.96
N THR A 168 -8.80 -11.65 39.19
CA THR A 168 -7.85 -12.29 38.28
C THR A 168 -8.47 -12.55 36.90
N PHE A 169 -9.73 -12.92 36.84
CA PHE A 169 -10.45 -13.12 35.58
C PHE A 169 -10.66 -11.80 34.84
N ILE A 170 -11.07 -10.74 35.54
CA ILE A 170 -11.24 -9.41 34.98
C ILE A 170 -9.90 -8.85 34.48
N ASP A 171 -8.84 -8.95 35.27
CA ASP A 171 -7.50 -8.52 34.89
C ASP A 171 -7.01 -9.23 33.63
N LYS A 172 -7.27 -10.55 33.51
CA LYS A 172 -6.96 -11.31 32.30
C LYS A 172 -7.79 -10.85 31.10
N GLN A 173 -9.08 -10.57 31.26
CA GLN A 173 -9.89 -10.06 30.15
C GLN A 173 -9.43 -8.66 29.71
N LEU A 174 -9.18 -7.76 30.67
CA LEU A 174 -8.72 -6.41 30.40
C LEU A 174 -7.32 -6.41 29.76
N SER A 175 -6.42 -7.28 30.21
CA SER A 175 -5.08 -7.42 29.61
C SER A 175 -5.18 -7.96 28.19
N GLN A 176 -6.00 -8.98 27.93
CA GLN A 176 -6.24 -9.50 26.59
C GLN A 176 -6.84 -8.44 25.66
N MET A 177 -7.83 -7.66 26.11
CA MET A 177 -8.39 -6.56 25.32
C MET A 177 -7.35 -5.47 25.04
N THR A 178 -6.52 -5.13 26.03
CA THR A 178 -5.43 -4.15 25.88
C THR A 178 -4.41 -4.63 24.85
N GLU A 179 -4.01 -5.91 24.91
CA GLU A 179 -3.10 -6.51 23.94
C GLU A 179 -3.70 -6.49 22.52
N GLN A 180 -4.98 -6.83 22.37
CA GLN A 180 -5.67 -6.76 21.08
C GLN A 180 -5.70 -5.34 20.51
N ILE A 181 -5.98 -4.34 21.35
CA ILE A 181 -5.95 -2.92 20.94
C ILE A 181 -4.54 -2.54 20.51
N GLN A 182 -3.51 -2.89 21.28
CA GLN A 182 -2.13 -2.56 20.96
C GLN A 182 -1.63 -3.27 19.68
N GLN A 183 -2.10 -4.48 19.42
CA GLN A 183 -1.82 -5.18 18.16
C GLN A 183 -2.51 -4.49 16.98
N ALA A 184 -3.78 -4.11 17.13
CA ALA A 184 -4.54 -3.39 16.11
C ALA A 184 -3.93 -2.01 15.81
N GLU A 185 -3.47 -1.28 16.83
CA GLU A 185 -2.72 -0.01 16.67
C GLU A 185 -1.42 -0.22 15.90
N ARG A 186 -0.62 -1.24 16.26
CA ARG A 186 0.61 -1.56 15.54
C ARG A 186 0.34 -1.91 14.07
N GLN A 187 -0.69 -2.71 13.79
CA GLN A 187 -1.08 -3.04 12.42
C GLN A 187 -1.53 -1.81 11.63
N ARG A 188 -2.32 -0.92 12.26
CA ARG A 188 -2.70 0.36 11.67
C ARG A 188 -1.48 1.20 11.34
N ASP A 189 -0.58 1.41 12.29
CA ASP A 189 0.61 2.24 12.11
C ASP A 189 1.53 1.68 11.02
N LEU A 190 1.72 0.35 10.98
CA LEU A 190 2.45 -0.33 9.91
C LEU A 190 1.77 -0.15 8.55
N THR A 191 0.45 -0.24 8.49
CA THR A 191 -0.33 -0.09 7.24
C THR A 191 -0.29 1.35 6.72
N ILE A 192 -0.42 2.33 7.62
CA ILE A 192 -0.29 3.76 7.29
C ILE A 192 1.11 4.01 6.72
N ASN A 193 2.15 3.52 7.39
CA ASN A 193 3.52 3.76 6.96
C ASN A 193 3.85 3.01 5.65
N GLN A 194 3.41 1.76 5.51
CA GLN A 194 3.57 0.99 4.27
C GLN A 194 2.85 1.63 3.08
N ARG A 195 1.64 2.15 3.26
CA ARG A 195 0.92 2.85 2.17
C ARG A 195 1.52 4.20 1.84
N PHE A 196 2.03 4.92 2.84
CA PHE A 196 2.72 6.18 2.61
C PHE A 196 4.00 5.98 1.80
N PHE A 197 4.87 5.06 2.21
CA PHE A 197 6.14 4.79 1.53
C PHE A 197 5.96 3.99 0.23
N GLY A 198 5.08 2.97 0.23
CA GLY A 198 4.84 2.09 -0.91
C GLY A 198 3.97 2.70 -2.00
N GLY A 199 3.03 3.59 -1.65
CA GLY A 199 2.12 4.25 -2.58
C GLY A 199 2.57 5.66 -2.93
N THR A 200 2.46 6.58 -1.98
CA THR A 200 2.59 8.03 -2.23
C THR A 200 4.03 8.44 -2.55
N VAL A 201 5.01 8.02 -1.74
CA VAL A 201 6.42 8.36 -1.99
C VAL A 201 6.92 7.73 -3.30
N SER A 202 6.57 6.47 -3.53
CA SER A 202 6.89 5.77 -4.79
C SER A 202 6.31 6.51 -6.00
N ALA A 203 5.03 6.92 -5.94
CA ALA A 203 4.38 7.68 -7.01
C ALA A 203 5.08 9.03 -7.28
N VAL A 204 5.50 9.75 -6.24
CA VAL A 204 6.25 11.01 -6.39
C VAL A 204 7.60 10.79 -7.07
N VAL A 205 8.37 9.79 -6.60
CA VAL A 205 9.69 9.47 -7.18
C VAL A 205 9.54 9.05 -8.65
N LEU A 206 8.55 8.20 -8.96
CA LEU A 206 8.24 7.78 -10.32
C LEU A 206 7.81 8.95 -11.21
N ALA A 207 6.98 9.87 -10.69
CA ALA A 207 6.57 11.06 -11.43
C ALA A 207 7.79 11.90 -11.83
N VAL A 208 8.71 12.16 -10.89
CA VAL A 208 9.96 12.89 -11.16
C VAL A 208 10.81 12.15 -12.19
N ALA A 209 10.98 10.83 -12.04
CA ALA A 209 11.75 10.01 -12.98
C ALA A 209 11.17 10.05 -14.40
N LEU A 210 9.84 9.98 -14.54
CA LEU A 210 9.15 10.07 -15.83
C LEU A 210 9.26 11.45 -16.46
N VAL A 211 9.22 12.53 -15.67
CA VAL A 211 9.49 13.89 -16.16
C VAL A 211 10.91 14.01 -16.70
N LEU A 212 11.91 13.52 -15.95
CA LEU A 212 13.30 13.50 -16.42
C LEU A 212 13.45 12.67 -17.70
N LEU A 213 12.75 11.54 -17.79
CA LEU A 213 12.75 10.71 -18.99
C LEU A 213 12.15 11.45 -20.19
N ALA A 214 11.01 12.13 -20.00
CA ALA A 214 10.40 12.96 -21.05
C ALA A 214 11.35 14.06 -21.53
N LEU A 215 12.01 14.76 -20.60
CA LEU A 215 12.99 15.79 -20.92
C LEU A 215 14.19 15.22 -21.70
N SER A 216 14.76 14.11 -21.24
CA SER A 216 15.90 13.45 -21.91
C SER A 216 15.58 12.87 -23.29
N ALA A 217 14.30 12.63 -23.58
CA ALA A 217 13.85 12.22 -24.91
C ALA A 217 13.86 13.39 -25.90
N VAL A 218 13.67 14.63 -25.43
CA VAL A 218 13.57 15.84 -26.28
C VAL A 218 14.88 16.62 -26.35
N LEU A 219 15.71 16.56 -25.30
CA LEU A 219 17.07 17.12 -25.24
C LEU A 219 18.07 16.32 -26.10
#